data_AF-A0A1M5YJX6-F1
#
_entry.id   AF-A0A1M5YJX6-F1
#
_cell.length_a   1.000
_cell.length_b   1.000
_cell.length_c   1.000
_cell.angle_alpha   90.00
_cell.angle_beta   90.00
_cell.angle_gamma   90.00
#
_symmetry.space_group_name_H-M   'P 1'
#
loop_
_entity.id
_entity.type
_entity.pdbx_description
1 polymer ?
#
loop_
_entity_poly.entity_id
_entity_poly.type
_entity_poly.pdbx_seq_one_letter_code
_entity_poly.pdbx_strand_id
1 'polypeptide(L)' 'MNDITTISIEMWRILLDSSPYIILGILAAGGIKIFVNQQIIVRHLRYGRYRSVFKAALFGIPLPL' A
#
# COMPACT_ATOMS: atom_id res chain seq x y z
N MET A 1 28.56 15.24 23.12
CA MET A 1 28.16 14.22 22.11
C MET A 1 28.08 14.94 20.77
N ASN A 2 28.67 14.39 19.72
CA ASN A 2 28.72 15.06 18.41
C ASN A 2 27.32 15.06 17.78
N ASP A 3 26.85 16.18 17.22
CA ASP A 3 25.49 16.30 16.68
C ASP A 3 25.14 15.20 15.65
N ILE A 4 26.13 14.76 14.86
CA ILE A 4 26.02 13.64 13.92
C ILE A 4 25.63 12.34 14.62
N THR A 5 26.21 12.07 15.79
CA THR A 5 25.91 10.84 16.55
C THR A 5 24.48 10.85 17.10
N THR A 6 23.99 12.01 17.53
CA THR A 6 22.61 12.18 18.00
C THR A 6 21.61 11.93 16.87
N ILE A 7 21.85 12.51 15.69
CA ILE A 7 20.99 12.32 14.51
C ILE A 7 20.95 10.84 14.13
N SER A 8 22.10 10.16 14.05
CA SER A 8 22.16 8.74 13.72
C SER A 8 21.39 7.85 14.70
N ILE A 9 21.45 8.16 16.00
CA ILE A 9 20.72 7.41 17.04
C ILE A 9 19.21 7.62 16.91
N GLU A 10 18.76 8.86 16.68
CA GLU A 10 17.34 9.15 16.50
C GLU A 10 16.78 8.51 15.22
N MET A 11 17.53 8.53 14.11
CA MET A 11 17.15 7.82 12.88
C MET A 11 17.00 6.31 13.12
N TRP A 12 17.94 5.71 13.87
CA TRP A 12 17.87 4.30 14.24
C TRP A 12 16.66 3.99 15.13
N ARG A 13 16.33 4.88 16.06
CA ARG A 13 15.15 4.72 16.93
C ARG A 13 13.85 4.77 16.13
N ILE A 14 13.68 5.77 15.26
CA ILE A 14 12.49 5.89 14.40
C ILE A 14 12.34 4.67 13.48
N LEU A 15 13.46 4.17 12.93
CA LEU A 15 13.46 2.98 12.10
C LEU A 15 12.98 1.75 12.88
N LEU A 16 13.50 1.52 14.09
CA LEU A 16 13.08 0.40 14.94
C LEU A 16 11.61 0.53 15.36
N ASP A 17 11.16 1.72 15.75
CA ASP A 17 9.78 1.97 16.15
C ASP A 17 8.80 1.75 14.98
N SER A 18 9.22 2.08 13.74
CA SER A 18 8.39 1.95 12.54
C SER A 18 8.45 0.57 11.90
N SER A 19 9.54 -0.18 12.12
CA SER A 19 9.81 -1.51 11.53
C SER A 19 8.62 -2.48 11.58
N PRO A 20 7.96 -2.73 12.74
CA PRO A 20 6.85 -3.68 12.80
C PRO A 20 5.68 -3.25 11.91
N TYR A 21 5.39 -1.94 11.84
CA TYR A 21 4.31 -1.42 11.00
C TYR A 21 4.61 -1.56 9.51
N ILE A 22 5.85 -1.34 9.10
CA ILE A 22 6.28 -1.52 7.70
C ILE A 22 6.15 -2.99 7.30
N ILE A 23 6.62 -3.91 8.14
CA ILE A 23 6.53 -5.35 7.90
C ILE A 23 5.06 -5.77 7.79
N LEU A 24 4.22 -5.33 8.72
CA LEU A 24 2.77 -5.59 8.65
C LEU A 24 2.13 -5.02 7.39
N GLY A 25 2.50 -3.81 6.98
CA GLY A 25 2.00 -3.18 5.76
C GLY A 25 2.36 -3.99 4.50
N ILE A 26 3.60 -4.50 4.42
CA ILE A 26 4.06 -5.34 3.31
C ILE A 26 3.32 -6.68 3.31
N LEU A 27 3.17 -7.32 4.48
CA LEU A 27 2.42 -8.58 4.60
C LEU A 27 0.95 -8.40 4.21
N ALA A 28 0.30 -7.33 4.67
CA ALA A 28 -1.08 -7.01 4.30
C ALA A 28 -1.21 -6.74 2.80
N ALA A 29 -0.30 -5.97 2.20
CA ALA A 29 -0.30 -5.73 0.75
C ALA A 29 -0.10 -7.02 -0.05
N GLY A 30 0.79 -7.91 0.40
CA GLY A 30 0.98 -9.24 -0.18
C GLY A 30 -0.27 -10.11 -0.07
N GLY A 31 -0.93 -10.12 1.09
CA GLY A 31 -2.19 -10.82 1.31
C GLY A 31 -3.30 -10.29 0.39
N ILE A 32 -3.51 -8.97 0.36
CA ILE A 32 -4.47 -8.32 -0.54
C ILE A 32 -4.20 -8.74 -1.98
N LYS A 33 -2.95 -8.73 -2.46
CA LYS A 33 -2.60 -9.14 -3.82
C LYS A 33 -2.98 -10.59 -4.14
N ILE A 34 -2.90 -11.51 -3.18
CA ILE A 34 -3.28 -12.92 -3.37
C ILE A 34 -4.81 -13.06 -3.43
N PHE A 35 -5.53 -12.37 -2.56
CA PHE A 35 -7.01 -12.43 -2.53
C PHE A 35 -7.65 -11.65 -3.69
N VAL A 36 -6.98 -10.60 -4.16
CA VAL A 36 -7.44 -9.74 -5.24
C VAL A 36 -7.05 -10.34 -6.58
N ASN A 37 -7.96 -11.14 -7.15
CA ASN A 37 -7.80 -11.68 -8.49
C ASN A 37 -7.86 -10.55 -9.53
N GLN A 38 -6.72 -10.25 -10.15
CA GLN A 38 -6.60 -9.24 -11.22
C GLN A 38 -7.59 -9.47 -12.38
N GLN A 39 -7.97 -10.72 -12.66
CA GLN A 39 -8.94 -11.04 -13.70
C GLN A 39 -10.36 -10.61 -13.32
N ILE A 40 -10.72 -10.64 -12.03
CA ILE A 40 -12.01 -10.14 -11.53
C ILE A 40 -12.06 -8.62 -11.66
N ILE A 41 -10.96 -7.93 -11.31
CA ILE A 41 -10.81 -6.49 -11.48
C ILE A 41 -11.00 -6.12 -12.95
N VAL A 42 -10.21 -6.70 -13.86
CA VAL A 42 -10.28 -6.38 -15.29
C VAL A 42 -11.66 -6.67 -15.87
N ARG A 43 -12.34 -7.75 -15.45
CA ARG A 43 -13.68 -8.09 -15.95
C ARG A 43 -14.78 -7.18 -15.39
N HIS A 44 -14.66 -6.72 -14.14
CA HIS A 44 -15.62 -5.81 -13.50
C HIS A 44 -15.42 -4.34 -13.85
N LEU A 45 -14.20 -3.92 -14.19
CA LEU A 45 -13.92 -2.56 -14.66
C LEU A 45 -14.17 -2.36 -16.16
N ARG A 46 -14.42 -3.42 -16.93
CA ARG A 46 -14.65 -3.35 -18.39
C ARG A 46 -16.06 -2.88 -18.80
N TYR A 47 -17.06 -2.99 -17.92
CA TYR A 47 -18.45 -2.68 -18.24
C TYR A 47 -18.98 -1.52 -17.39
N GLY A 48 -19.05 -0.32 -18.01
CA GLY A 48 -19.78 0.85 -17.51
C GLY A 48 -18.91 1.93 -16.87
N ARG A 49 -18.85 3.10 -17.53
CA ARG A 49 -18.04 4.28 -17.18
C ARG A 49 -18.16 4.72 -15.71
N TYR A 50 -19.35 4.64 -15.11
CA TYR A 50 -19.60 5.12 -13.74
C TYR A 50 -19.41 4.06 -12.64
N ARG A 51 -19.88 2.83 -12.88
CA ARG A 51 -19.73 1.71 -11.92
C ARG A 51 -18.27 1.26 -11.79
N SER A 52 -17.50 1.38 -12.87
CA SER A 52 -16.06 1.08 -12.88
C SER A 52 -15.28 2.08 -12.02
N VAL A 53 -15.56 3.38 -12.14
CA VAL A 53 -14.92 4.46 -11.36
C VAL A 53 -15.23 4.35 -9.87
N PHE A 54 -16.51 4.11 -9.50
CA PHE A 54 -16.88 3.95 -8.10
C PHE A 54 -16.16 2.77 -7.43
N LYS A 55 -16.07 1.63 -8.14
CA LYS A 55 -15.34 0.45 -7.65
C LYS A 55 -13.83 0.71 -7.58
N ALA A 56 -13.24 1.34 -8.60
CA ALA A 56 -11.82 1.70 -8.61
C ALA A 56 -11.44 2.57 -7.42
N ALA A 57 -12.24 3.60 -7.13
CA ALA A 57 -12.03 4.50 -6.00
C ALA A 57 -12.17 3.78 -4.65
N LEU A 58 -13.15 2.89 -4.50
CA LEU A 58 -13.34 2.10 -3.27
C LEU A 58 -12.16 1.15 -2.99
N PHE A 59 -11.57 0.59 -4.04
CA PHE A 59 -10.43 -0.33 -3.94
C PHE A 59 -9.06 0.35 -4.08
N GLY A 60 -9.02 1.67 -4.24
CA GLY A 60 -7.77 2.43 -4.45
C GLY A 60 -6.99 2.02 -5.71
N ILE A 61 -7.67 1.41 -6.68
CA ILE A 61 -7.05 0.92 -7.92
C ILE A 61 -6.89 2.13 -8.85
N PRO A 62 -5.69 2.42 -9.36
CA PRO A 62 -5.49 3.50 -10.30
C PRO A 62 -6.36 3.25 -11.54
N LEU A 63 -7.11 4.28 -11.95
CA LEU A 63 -8.01 4.17 -13.09
C LEU A 63 -7.20 3.80 -14.35
N PRO A 64 -7.59 2.75 -15.10
CA PRO A 64 -7.07 2.56 -16.44
C PRO A 64 -7.61 3.71 -17.30
N LEU A 65 -6.71 4.59 -17.73
CA LEU A 65 -6.99 5.60 -18.77
C LEU A 65 -7.44 4.90 -20.06
#